data_AF-A0A084GCX3-F1
#
_entry.id   AF-A0A084GCX3-F1
#
_cell.length_a   1.000
_cell.length_b   1.000
_cell.length_c   1.000
_cell.angle_alpha   90.00
_cell.angle_beta   90.00
_cell.angle_gamma   90.00
#
_symmetry.space_group_name_H-M   'P 1'
#
loop_
_entity.id
_entity.type
_entity.pdbx_description
1 polymer ?
#
loop_
_entity_poly.entity_id
_entity_poly.type
_entity_poly.pdbx_seq_one_letter_code
_entity_poly.pdbx_strand_id
1 'polypeptide(L)'
;MSRGLDYDEFRQAQNEFLATLSNKERETFSTYISADTFLQSLERLDIIAKKGPSGKRWLNIIRKFSDGLEPYFKVVNIYVSSKPECAAIFWGSLRLVLQLASNYGTFFEKMTKMLSSLTDELPQYGELLDLCQHRGPDTEDEANTLRVQAHIVLIYKDMFAVLHTAARIFAKSDGKMKKKAVVVGSLLWKPFESRFGELLVQMRGHRRFIFEQLVLWHASEEVKERARAAADRKVESVEREDVALERDLAARERKLIREERDLNSQRGAEVSKCLREVRQEMRCLENDRKEQARTRIAEWVAPPNFADSLEKELRLRDPGTAMRLFEEKAYNQGVEGREAVAHSRKFFGSNTIWIQDLILLDILRLCLPEDAILVLDGIDECSDNDFLIESLVGLSHNVPSLRMMLLSRINVAALKSSVRANHIFVAAKNKVSRDIHQFCLNQIQDMFEEELLPESCLGDTEPFADKLCIGADGMFL
;
A
#
# COMPACT_ATOMS: atom_id res chain seq x y z
N MET A 1 -13.78 -5.34 -55.00
CA MET A 1 -14.10 -4.69 -56.29
C MET A 1 -15.50 -5.14 -56.69
N SER A 2 -16.51 -4.33 -56.41
CA SER A 2 -17.90 -4.62 -56.76
C SER A 2 -18.04 -4.70 -58.28
N ARG A 3 -18.42 -5.86 -58.83
CA ARG A 3 -18.86 -5.97 -60.22
C ARG A 3 -20.17 -5.18 -60.32
N GLY A 4 -20.07 -3.91 -60.71
CA GLY A 4 -21.22 -3.06 -60.95
C GLY A 4 -22.19 -3.72 -61.93
N LEU A 5 -23.48 -3.46 -61.73
CA LEU A 5 -24.53 -3.85 -62.66
C LEU A 5 -24.14 -3.42 -64.08
N ASP A 6 -24.36 -4.29 -65.05
CA ASP A 6 -24.09 -3.97 -66.45
C ASP A 6 -25.06 -2.85 -66.89
N TYR A 7 -24.51 -1.67 -67.14
CA TYR A 7 -25.25 -0.50 -67.63
C TYR A 7 -26.01 -0.82 -68.94
N ASP A 8 -25.57 -1.86 -69.65
CA ASP A 8 -26.15 -2.30 -70.91
C ASP A 8 -27.62 -2.76 -70.75
N GLU A 9 -28.02 -3.32 -69.61
CA GLU A 9 -29.43 -3.72 -69.41
C GLU A 9 -30.37 -2.51 -69.28
N PHE A 10 -29.94 -1.45 -68.60
CA PHE A 10 -30.71 -0.20 -68.52
C PHE A 10 -30.80 0.48 -69.88
N ARG A 11 -29.67 0.51 -70.62
CA ARG A 11 -29.60 1.05 -71.98
C ARG A 11 -30.49 0.29 -72.95
N GLN A 12 -30.58 -1.04 -72.83
CA GLN A 12 -31.45 -1.85 -73.68
C GLN A 12 -32.91 -1.38 -73.57
N ALA A 13 -33.44 -1.24 -72.35
CA ALA A 13 -34.82 -0.78 -72.13
C ALA A 13 -35.06 0.63 -72.68
N GLN A 14 -34.08 1.53 -72.51
CA GLN A 14 -34.13 2.88 -73.07
C GLN A 14 -34.17 2.84 -74.61
N ASN A 15 -33.28 2.07 -75.23
CA ASN A 15 -33.17 1.94 -76.68
C ASN A 15 -34.43 1.32 -77.30
N GLU A 16 -35.01 0.30 -76.65
CA GLU A 16 -36.26 -0.31 -77.10
C GLU A 16 -37.41 0.71 -77.12
N PHE A 17 -37.51 1.58 -76.12
CA PHE A 17 -38.50 2.66 -76.13
C PHE A 17 -38.19 3.72 -77.19
N LEU A 18 -36.95 4.21 -77.27
CA LEU A 18 -36.54 5.22 -78.24
C LEU A 18 -36.67 4.75 -79.70
N ALA A 19 -36.51 3.44 -79.95
CA ALA A 19 -36.75 2.80 -81.24
C ALA A 19 -38.21 2.98 -81.71
N THR A 20 -39.14 3.23 -80.79
CA THR A 20 -40.58 3.26 -81.09
C THR A 20 -41.09 4.68 -81.36
N LEU A 21 -40.24 5.67 -81.16
CA LEU A 21 -40.51 7.08 -81.45
C LEU A 21 -40.24 7.38 -82.94
N SER A 22 -41.11 8.18 -83.57
CA SER A 22 -40.81 8.75 -84.90
C SER A 22 -39.64 9.74 -84.85
N ASN A 23 -39.05 10.03 -86.01
CA ASN A 23 -38.03 11.09 -86.15
C ASN A 23 -38.50 12.43 -85.56
N LYS A 24 -39.77 12.81 -85.78
CA LYS A 24 -40.35 14.05 -85.24
C LYS A 24 -40.49 14.03 -83.71
N GLU A 25 -40.83 12.88 -83.13
CA GLU A 25 -40.90 12.72 -81.67
C GLU A 25 -39.51 12.67 -81.05
N ARG A 26 -38.52 12.07 -81.72
CA ARG A 26 -37.11 12.14 -81.31
C ARG A 26 -36.58 13.57 -81.33
N GLU A 27 -36.97 14.38 -82.31
CA GLU A 27 -36.64 15.82 -82.35
C GLU A 27 -37.30 16.62 -81.21
N THR A 28 -38.48 16.18 -80.74
CA THR A 28 -39.21 16.81 -79.63
C THR A 28 -38.86 16.20 -78.26
N PHE A 29 -38.16 15.06 -78.26
CA PHE A 29 -37.72 14.35 -77.06
C PHE A 29 -36.59 15.14 -76.42
N SER A 30 -36.94 15.84 -75.34
CA SER A 30 -35.95 16.47 -74.48
C SER A 30 -35.65 15.52 -73.32
N THR A 31 -34.37 15.24 -73.11
CA THR A 31 -33.90 14.52 -71.93
C THR A 31 -33.93 15.49 -70.75
N TYR A 32 -34.78 15.22 -69.76
CA TYR A 32 -34.92 16.08 -68.58
C TYR A 32 -33.98 15.62 -67.49
N ILE A 33 -33.08 16.48 -67.04
CA ILE A 33 -32.04 16.08 -66.09
C ILE A 33 -32.63 15.74 -64.70
N SER A 34 -33.78 16.32 -64.33
CA SER A 34 -34.40 16.13 -63.02
C SER A 34 -35.92 16.10 -63.03
N ALA A 35 -36.50 15.55 -61.96
CA ALA A 35 -37.93 15.58 -61.64
C ALA A 35 -38.53 16.99 -61.74
N ASP A 36 -37.84 18.02 -61.23
CA ASP A 36 -38.33 19.40 -61.24
C ASP A 36 -38.49 19.96 -62.66
N THR A 37 -37.46 19.78 -63.50
CA THR A 37 -37.51 20.25 -64.90
C THR A 37 -38.61 19.53 -65.68
N PHE A 38 -38.84 18.25 -65.38
CA PHE A 38 -39.95 17.46 -65.89
C PHE A 38 -41.31 18.03 -65.42
N LEU A 39 -41.50 18.29 -64.13
CA LEU A 39 -42.76 18.80 -63.59
C LEU A 39 -43.12 20.19 -64.13
N GLN A 40 -42.14 21.11 -64.18
CA GLN A 40 -42.31 22.44 -64.78
C GLN A 40 -42.74 22.35 -66.25
N SER A 41 -42.23 21.36 -66.97
CA SER A 41 -42.59 21.14 -68.36
C SER A 41 -44.05 20.67 -68.51
N LEU A 42 -44.58 19.90 -67.54
CA LEU A 42 -45.96 19.40 -67.56
C LEU A 42 -46.98 20.49 -67.21
N GLU A 43 -46.63 21.44 -66.34
CA GLU A 43 -47.49 22.58 -66.00
C GLU A 43 -47.93 23.38 -67.24
N ARG A 44 -47.11 23.37 -68.30
CA ARG A 44 -47.38 24.04 -69.57
C ARG A 44 -48.32 23.27 -70.51
N LEU A 45 -48.69 22.03 -70.19
CA LEU A 45 -49.60 21.25 -71.03
C LEU A 45 -51.04 21.77 -70.89
N ASP A 46 -51.73 21.94 -72.01
CA ASP A 46 -53.11 22.45 -72.05
C ASP A 46 -54.08 21.66 -71.17
N ILE A 47 -53.97 20.32 -71.14
CA ILE A 47 -54.81 19.46 -70.29
C ILE A 47 -54.59 19.71 -68.79
N ILE A 48 -53.43 20.25 -68.40
CA ILE A 48 -53.12 20.58 -67.00
C ILE A 48 -53.47 22.05 -66.72
N ALA A 49 -53.01 22.97 -67.56
CA ALA A 49 -53.20 24.41 -67.39
C ALA A 49 -54.68 24.85 -67.49
N LYS A 50 -55.44 24.29 -68.45
CA LYS A 50 -56.80 24.77 -68.77
C LYS A 50 -57.93 24.01 -68.03
N LYS A 51 -57.64 22.88 -67.39
CA LYS A 51 -58.64 22.02 -66.70
C LYS A 51 -58.94 22.39 -65.25
N GLY A 52 -58.37 23.48 -64.74
CA GLY A 52 -58.64 24.00 -63.39
C GLY A 52 -58.35 22.95 -62.29
N PRO A 53 -59.32 22.60 -61.42
CA PRO A 53 -59.11 21.66 -60.31
C PRO A 53 -58.63 20.27 -60.73
N SER A 54 -59.14 19.74 -61.86
CA SER A 54 -58.73 18.41 -62.35
C SER A 54 -57.28 18.39 -62.82
N GLY A 55 -56.85 19.46 -63.51
CA GLY A 55 -55.46 19.63 -63.94
C GLY A 55 -54.50 19.69 -62.74
N LYS A 56 -54.84 20.47 -61.71
CA LYS A 56 -54.08 20.53 -60.45
C LYS A 56 -53.99 19.16 -59.76
N ARG A 57 -55.10 18.41 -59.71
CA ARG A 57 -55.13 17.06 -59.14
C ARG A 57 -54.18 16.12 -59.89
N TRP A 58 -54.24 16.09 -61.23
CA TRP A 58 -53.37 15.23 -62.03
C TRP A 58 -51.90 15.58 -61.85
N LEU A 59 -51.55 16.87 -61.86
CA LEU A 59 -50.18 17.33 -61.63
C LEU A 59 -49.68 16.90 -60.25
N ASN A 60 -50.51 16.99 -59.20
CA ASN A 60 -50.13 16.55 -57.86
C ASN A 60 -49.88 15.04 -57.77
N ILE A 61 -50.67 14.23 -58.48
CA ILE A 61 -50.45 12.78 -58.56
C ILE A 61 -49.10 12.49 -59.24
N ILE A 62 -48.83 13.15 -60.37
CA ILE A 62 -47.57 12.97 -61.10
C ILE A 62 -46.37 13.45 -60.26
N ARG A 63 -46.52 14.53 -59.49
CA ARG A 63 -45.51 15.01 -58.54
C ARG A 63 -45.21 13.96 -57.49
N LYS A 64 -46.22 13.43 -56.79
CA LYS A 64 -46.03 12.35 -55.80
C LYS A 64 -45.37 11.12 -56.39
N PHE A 65 -45.73 10.72 -57.60
CA PHE A 65 -45.08 9.63 -58.31
C PHE A 65 -43.61 9.93 -58.60
N SER A 66 -43.31 11.17 -59.05
CA SER A 66 -41.95 11.63 -59.28
C SER A 66 -41.11 11.61 -58.01
N ASP A 67 -41.64 12.15 -56.92
CA ASP A 67 -40.98 12.20 -55.60
C ASP A 67 -40.74 10.78 -55.06
N GLY A 68 -41.71 9.89 -55.22
CA GLY A 68 -41.59 8.48 -54.79
C GLY A 68 -40.54 7.68 -55.56
N LEU A 69 -40.18 8.09 -56.78
CA LEU A 69 -39.11 7.46 -57.56
C LEU A 69 -37.71 8.00 -57.26
N GLU A 70 -37.60 9.10 -56.53
CA GLU A 70 -36.31 9.71 -56.19
C GLU A 70 -35.39 8.72 -55.44
N PRO A 71 -35.84 8.00 -54.38
CA PRO A 71 -34.99 7.01 -53.72
C PRO A 71 -34.59 5.86 -54.66
N TYR A 72 -35.51 5.42 -55.52
CA TYR A 72 -35.25 4.37 -56.50
C TYR A 72 -34.13 4.76 -57.48
N PHE A 73 -34.16 5.96 -58.05
CA PHE A 73 -33.10 6.42 -58.96
C PHE A 73 -31.76 6.66 -58.25
N LYS A 74 -31.78 7.05 -56.96
CA LYS A 74 -30.56 7.09 -56.15
C LYS A 74 -29.95 5.70 -55.96
N VAL A 75 -30.77 4.68 -55.71
CA VAL A 75 -30.32 3.28 -55.65
C VAL A 75 -29.72 2.83 -56.98
N VAL A 76 -30.39 3.13 -58.11
CA VAL A 76 -29.85 2.84 -59.45
C VAL A 76 -28.48 3.51 -59.65
N ASN A 77 -28.33 4.78 -59.26
CA ASN A 77 -27.06 5.51 -59.40
C ASN A 77 -25.91 4.88 -58.59
N ILE A 78 -26.19 4.34 -57.41
CA ILE A 78 -25.21 3.61 -56.58
C ILE A 78 -24.70 2.38 -57.34
N TYR A 79 -25.60 1.63 -57.99
CA TYR A 79 -25.21 0.39 -58.66
C TYR A 79 -24.61 0.57 -60.07
N VAL A 80 -24.98 1.63 -60.78
CA VAL A 80 -24.57 1.90 -62.17
C VAL A 80 -23.35 2.85 -62.24
N SER A 81 -22.64 3.04 -61.12
CA SER A 81 -21.45 3.91 -61.04
C SER A 81 -21.71 5.33 -61.56
N SER A 82 -22.72 6.00 -60.99
CA SER A 82 -22.93 7.45 -61.07
C SER A 82 -23.09 8.05 -62.48
N LYS A 83 -23.99 7.51 -63.31
CA LYS A 83 -24.49 8.20 -64.51
C LYS A 83 -25.96 8.58 -64.33
N PRO A 84 -26.31 9.87 -64.12
CA PRO A 84 -27.70 10.32 -63.94
C PRO A 84 -28.58 10.18 -65.21
N GLU A 85 -28.04 9.61 -66.28
CA GLU A 85 -28.68 9.40 -67.57
C GLU A 85 -29.96 8.54 -67.47
N CYS A 86 -30.00 7.55 -66.57
CA CYS A 86 -31.16 6.65 -66.44
C CYS A 86 -32.43 7.39 -66.04
N ALA A 87 -32.36 8.20 -64.98
CA ALA A 87 -33.49 9.02 -64.54
C ALA A 87 -33.88 10.01 -65.64
N ALA A 88 -32.90 10.60 -66.30
CA ALA A 88 -33.15 11.67 -67.25
C ALA A 88 -33.90 11.19 -68.51
N ILE A 89 -33.54 10.01 -69.02
CA ILE A 89 -34.22 9.38 -70.15
C ILE A 89 -35.63 8.92 -69.75
N PHE A 90 -35.79 8.40 -68.53
CA PHE A 90 -37.09 8.03 -68.00
C PHE A 90 -38.04 9.24 -67.95
N TRP A 91 -37.59 10.39 -67.42
CA TRP A 91 -38.40 11.60 -67.34
C TRP A 91 -38.81 12.15 -68.71
N GLY A 92 -37.89 12.14 -69.68
CA GLY A 92 -38.22 12.49 -71.07
C GLY A 92 -39.29 11.57 -71.67
N SER A 93 -39.16 10.26 -71.42
CA SER A 93 -40.09 9.24 -71.93
C SER A 93 -41.48 9.38 -71.32
N LEU A 94 -41.55 9.57 -70.00
CA LEU A 94 -42.80 9.79 -69.27
C LEU A 94 -43.51 11.07 -69.73
N ARG A 95 -42.77 12.17 -69.92
CA ARG A 95 -43.32 13.42 -70.45
C ARG A 95 -43.95 13.21 -71.81
N LEU A 96 -43.25 12.55 -72.72
CA LEU A 96 -43.74 12.32 -74.07
C LEU A 96 -45.06 11.54 -74.03
N VAL A 97 -45.13 10.45 -73.26
CA VAL A 97 -46.36 9.66 -73.09
C VAL A 97 -47.51 10.49 -72.52
N LEU A 98 -47.25 11.33 -71.50
CA LEU A 98 -48.25 12.23 -70.92
C LEU A 98 -48.72 13.29 -71.93
N GLN A 99 -47.82 13.82 -72.76
CA GLN A 99 -48.15 14.76 -73.82
C GLN A 99 -49.02 14.09 -74.90
N LEU A 100 -48.73 12.85 -75.29
CA LEU A 100 -49.56 12.10 -76.25
C LEU A 100 -50.96 11.82 -75.69
N ALA A 101 -51.03 11.44 -74.41
CA ALA A 101 -52.28 11.17 -73.70
C ALA A 101 -53.10 12.44 -73.43
N SER A 102 -52.49 13.64 -73.43
CA SER A 102 -53.16 14.91 -73.10
C SER A 102 -54.37 15.24 -73.98
N ASN A 103 -54.43 14.67 -75.19
CA ASN A 103 -55.57 14.84 -76.10
C ASN A 103 -56.77 13.91 -75.78
N TYR A 104 -56.62 13.00 -74.81
CA TYR A 104 -57.57 11.93 -74.50
C TYR A 104 -57.85 11.89 -72.99
N GLY A 105 -58.70 12.80 -72.50
CA GLY A 105 -58.89 13.05 -71.07
C GLY A 105 -59.25 11.83 -70.21
N THR A 106 -60.12 10.93 -70.70
CA THR A 106 -60.48 9.69 -69.97
C THR A 106 -59.30 8.74 -69.81
N PHE A 107 -58.49 8.59 -70.85
CA PHE A 107 -57.28 7.79 -70.81
C PHE A 107 -56.22 8.44 -69.91
N PHE A 108 -56.05 9.76 -70.00
CA PHE A 108 -55.16 10.53 -69.14
C PHE A 108 -55.51 10.36 -67.65
N GLU A 109 -56.81 10.37 -67.31
CA GLU A 109 -57.25 10.10 -65.94
C GLU A 109 -56.94 8.67 -65.49
N LYS A 110 -57.16 7.65 -66.34
CA LYS A 110 -56.78 6.26 -66.01
C LYS A 110 -55.26 6.12 -65.83
N MET A 111 -54.48 6.79 -66.66
CA MET A 111 -53.02 6.77 -66.57
C MET A 111 -52.53 7.42 -65.27
N THR A 112 -53.08 8.56 -64.88
CA THR A 112 -52.75 9.17 -63.58
C THR A 112 -53.19 8.31 -62.39
N LYS A 113 -54.34 7.63 -62.46
CA LYS A 113 -54.73 6.63 -61.44
C LYS A 113 -53.73 5.48 -61.33
N MET A 114 -53.24 4.96 -62.45
CA MET A 114 -52.19 3.94 -62.47
C MET A 114 -50.89 4.46 -61.83
N LEU A 115 -50.45 5.68 -62.18
CA LEU A 115 -49.27 6.28 -61.56
C LEU A 115 -49.45 6.42 -60.04
N SER A 116 -50.63 6.83 -59.56
CA SER A 116 -50.94 6.91 -58.14
C SER A 116 -50.81 5.55 -57.44
N SER A 117 -51.39 4.50 -58.04
CA SER A 117 -51.30 3.14 -57.49
C SER A 117 -49.87 2.63 -57.45
N LEU A 118 -49.03 3.01 -58.43
CA LEU A 118 -47.62 2.68 -58.39
C LEU A 118 -46.89 3.49 -57.31
N THR A 119 -47.24 4.76 -57.09
CA THR A 119 -46.63 5.60 -56.03
C THR A 119 -46.78 4.98 -54.65
N ASP A 120 -47.98 4.49 -54.31
CA ASP A 120 -48.28 3.88 -53.01
C ASP A 120 -47.40 2.65 -52.71
N GLU A 121 -46.79 2.11 -53.76
CA GLU A 121 -45.95 0.93 -53.72
C GLU A 121 -44.43 1.23 -53.66
N LEU A 122 -44.00 2.47 -53.92
CA LEU A 122 -42.58 2.85 -53.93
C LEU A 122 -41.85 3.07 -52.58
N PRO A 123 -42.48 3.24 -51.39
CA PRO A 123 -41.77 3.64 -50.17
C PRO A 123 -40.54 2.79 -49.79
N GLN A 124 -40.59 1.49 -50.08
CA GLN A 124 -39.51 0.52 -49.81
C GLN A 124 -38.15 0.88 -50.44
N TYR A 125 -38.09 1.70 -51.49
CA TYR A 125 -36.81 2.13 -52.06
C TYR A 125 -36.10 3.18 -51.20
N GLY A 126 -36.80 3.86 -50.29
CA GLY A 126 -36.20 4.70 -49.26
C GLY A 126 -35.35 3.87 -48.30
N GLU A 127 -35.94 2.83 -47.72
CA GLU A 127 -35.22 1.89 -46.83
C GLU A 127 -34.07 1.19 -47.57
N LEU A 128 -34.29 0.80 -48.83
CA LEU A 128 -33.22 0.19 -49.64
C LEU A 128 -32.07 1.17 -49.90
N LEU A 129 -32.35 2.46 -50.08
CA LEU A 129 -31.32 3.48 -50.25
C LEU A 129 -30.49 3.63 -48.97
N ASP A 130 -31.15 3.71 -47.82
CA ASP A 130 -30.49 3.79 -46.52
C ASP A 130 -29.58 2.57 -46.31
N LEU A 131 -30.07 1.37 -46.62
CA LEU A 131 -29.26 0.14 -46.60
C LEU A 131 -28.05 0.26 -47.52
N CYS A 132 -28.23 0.68 -48.78
CA CYS A 132 -27.12 0.82 -49.73
C CYS A 132 -26.04 1.80 -49.26
N GLN A 133 -26.42 2.84 -48.51
CA GLN A 133 -25.48 3.86 -48.01
C GLN A 133 -24.74 3.44 -46.74
N HIS A 134 -25.40 2.68 -45.85
CA HIS A 134 -24.83 2.27 -44.55
C HIS A 134 -24.17 0.89 -44.59
N ARG A 135 -24.29 0.16 -45.71
CA ARG A 135 -23.68 -1.16 -45.88
C ARG A 135 -22.16 -1.06 -45.95
N GLY A 136 -21.49 -1.53 -44.89
CA GLY A 136 -20.04 -1.75 -44.89
C GLY A 136 -19.60 -2.88 -45.83
N PRO A 137 -18.30 -2.96 -46.18
CA PRO A 137 -17.75 -3.95 -47.11
C PRO A 137 -17.87 -5.42 -46.66
N ASP A 138 -18.23 -5.69 -45.41
CA ASP A 138 -18.09 -7.01 -44.77
C ASP A 138 -19.36 -7.89 -44.79
N THR A 139 -20.31 -7.65 -45.69
CA THR A 139 -21.48 -8.55 -45.80
C THR A 139 -21.26 -9.62 -46.86
N GLU A 140 -20.95 -10.84 -46.39
CA GLU A 140 -20.65 -12.06 -47.17
C GLU A 140 -21.73 -12.54 -48.15
N ASP A 141 -22.88 -11.85 -48.27
CA ASP A 141 -23.97 -12.25 -49.15
C ASP A 141 -23.95 -11.49 -50.49
N GLU A 142 -22.90 -11.76 -51.27
CA GLU A 142 -22.75 -11.27 -52.64
C GLU A 142 -23.91 -11.75 -53.52
N ALA A 143 -24.38 -12.99 -53.31
CA ALA A 143 -25.46 -13.59 -54.07
C ALA A 143 -26.80 -12.85 -53.89
N ASN A 144 -27.17 -12.47 -52.66
CA ASN A 144 -28.39 -11.71 -52.42
C ASN A 144 -28.28 -10.28 -52.99
N THR A 145 -27.10 -9.67 -52.89
CA THR A 145 -26.84 -8.35 -53.48
C THR A 145 -27.08 -8.35 -54.98
N LEU A 146 -26.58 -9.38 -55.69
CA LEU A 146 -26.80 -9.55 -57.13
C LEU A 146 -28.28 -9.77 -57.47
N ARG A 147 -29.04 -10.49 -56.63
CA ARG A 147 -30.48 -10.70 -56.83
C ARG A 147 -31.28 -9.40 -56.65
N VAL A 148 -31.00 -8.64 -55.59
CA VAL A 148 -31.61 -7.32 -55.35
C VAL A 148 -31.34 -6.39 -56.54
N GLN A 149 -30.10 -6.35 -57.00
CA GLN A 149 -29.69 -5.62 -58.19
C GLN A 149 -30.48 -6.04 -59.44
N ALA A 150 -30.59 -7.34 -59.73
CA ALA A 150 -31.36 -7.84 -60.87
C ALA A 150 -32.83 -7.39 -60.81
N HIS A 151 -33.46 -7.44 -59.63
CA HIS A 151 -34.83 -6.99 -59.45
C HIS A 151 -35.00 -5.48 -59.66
N ILE A 152 -34.02 -4.65 -59.27
CA ILE A 152 -34.02 -3.21 -59.56
C ILE A 152 -34.01 -2.98 -61.08
N VAL A 153 -33.19 -3.72 -61.83
CA VAL A 153 -33.15 -3.61 -63.30
C VAL A 153 -34.49 -4.02 -63.92
N LEU A 154 -35.11 -5.10 -63.43
CA LEU A 154 -36.41 -5.57 -63.91
C LEU A 154 -37.51 -4.53 -63.68
N ILE A 155 -37.51 -3.85 -62.53
CA ILE A 155 -38.42 -2.74 -62.26
C ILE A 155 -38.23 -1.59 -63.26
N TYR A 156 -36.99 -1.25 -63.60
CA TYR A 156 -36.71 -0.24 -64.63
C TYR A 156 -37.26 -0.66 -65.99
N LYS A 157 -37.05 -1.93 -66.37
CA LYS A 157 -37.58 -2.52 -67.61
C LYS A 157 -39.11 -2.47 -67.64
N ASP A 158 -39.76 -2.81 -66.53
CA ASP A 158 -41.23 -2.76 -66.41
C ASP A 158 -41.78 -1.35 -66.55
N MET A 159 -41.12 -0.35 -65.92
CA MET A 159 -41.49 1.05 -66.09
C MET A 159 -41.42 1.48 -67.57
N PHE A 160 -40.35 1.09 -68.28
CA PHE A 160 -40.23 1.36 -69.72
C PHE A 160 -41.23 0.56 -70.56
N ALA A 161 -41.57 -0.67 -70.18
CA ALA A 161 -42.61 -1.46 -70.85
C ALA A 161 -44.00 -0.82 -70.72
N VAL A 162 -44.32 -0.22 -69.57
CA VAL A 162 -45.54 0.57 -69.36
C VAL A 162 -45.54 1.81 -70.27
N LEU A 163 -44.44 2.56 -70.30
CA LEU A 163 -44.31 3.74 -71.17
C LEU A 163 -44.41 3.35 -72.66
N HIS A 164 -43.74 2.28 -73.06
CA HIS A 164 -43.77 1.75 -74.42
C HIS A 164 -45.19 1.33 -74.83
N THR A 165 -45.88 0.58 -73.96
CA THR A 165 -47.26 0.13 -74.19
C THR A 165 -48.21 1.33 -74.33
N ALA A 166 -48.01 2.38 -73.54
CA ALA A 166 -48.77 3.61 -73.64
C ALA A 166 -48.48 4.37 -74.94
N ALA A 167 -47.22 4.54 -75.33
CA ALA A 167 -46.82 5.20 -76.57
C ALA A 167 -47.39 4.50 -77.81
N ARG A 168 -47.40 3.15 -77.83
CA ARG A 168 -47.96 2.31 -78.90
C ARG A 168 -49.47 2.47 -79.12
N ILE A 169 -50.19 3.06 -78.18
CA ILE A 169 -51.60 3.42 -78.39
C ILE A 169 -51.72 4.56 -79.39
N PHE A 170 -50.77 5.49 -79.37
CA PHE A 170 -50.77 6.73 -80.15
C PHE A 170 -49.91 6.63 -81.42
N ALA A 171 -48.80 5.89 -81.36
CA ALA A 171 -47.85 5.72 -82.47
C ALA A 171 -47.90 4.30 -83.09
N LYS A 172 -47.54 4.20 -84.37
CA LYS A 172 -47.32 2.93 -85.10
C LYS A 172 -45.90 2.40 -84.87
N SER A 173 -45.57 1.24 -85.44
CA SER A 173 -44.23 0.62 -85.31
C SER A 173 -43.17 1.34 -86.14
N ASP A 174 -43.59 2.07 -87.17
CA ASP A 174 -42.75 2.98 -87.95
C ASP A 174 -42.64 4.37 -87.31
N GLY A 175 -43.08 4.52 -86.06
CA GLY A 175 -43.15 5.78 -85.32
C GLY A 175 -44.27 6.74 -85.76
N LYS A 176 -44.93 6.53 -86.91
CA LYS A 176 -45.94 7.47 -87.39
C LYS A 176 -47.17 7.51 -86.47
N MET A 177 -47.68 8.71 -86.22
CA MET A 177 -48.88 8.90 -85.41
C MET A 177 -50.11 8.25 -86.04
N LYS A 178 -50.88 7.54 -85.23
CA LYS A 178 -52.17 6.98 -85.63
C LYS A 178 -53.18 8.12 -85.78
N LYS A 179 -54.07 7.99 -86.77
CA LYS A 179 -55.20 8.92 -86.94
C LYS A 179 -56.06 8.91 -85.66
N LYS A 180 -56.59 10.08 -85.24
CA LYS A 180 -57.41 10.21 -84.01
C LYS A 180 -58.51 9.15 -83.91
N ALA A 181 -59.23 8.88 -85.01
CA ALA A 181 -60.29 7.86 -85.04
C ALA A 181 -59.78 6.44 -84.70
N VAL A 182 -58.58 6.07 -85.18
CA VAL A 182 -57.96 4.77 -84.89
C VAL A 182 -57.58 4.67 -83.41
N VAL A 183 -57.06 5.75 -82.84
CA VAL A 183 -56.72 5.81 -81.41
C VAL A 183 -57.97 5.65 -80.56
N VAL A 184 -59.00 6.46 -80.81
CA VAL A 184 -60.29 6.40 -80.09
C VAL A 184 -60.91 5.01 -80.19
N GLY A 185 -60.95 4.42 -81.39
CA GLY A 185 -61.44 3.05 -81.58
C GLY A 185 -60.64 2.02 -80.77
N SER A 186 -59.31 2.14 -80.73
CA SER A 186 -58.46 1.23 -79.95
C SER A 186 -58.64 1.37 -78.43
N LEU A 187 -58.92 2.59 -77.96
CA LEU A 187 -59.18 2.88 -76.54
C LEU A 187 -60.53 2.34 -76.09
N LEU A 188 -61.53 2.35 -76.98
CA LEU A 188 -62.86 1.78 -76.73
C LEU A 188 -62.83 0.24 -76.80
N TRP A 189 -62.05 -0.34 -77.72
CA TRP A 189 -62.05 -1.78 -77.97
C TRP A 189 -61.25 -2.60 -76.94
N LYS A 190 -60.07 -2.13 -76.51
CA LYS A 190 -59.25 -2.84 -75.52
C LYS A 190 -59.18 -2.03 -74.21
N PRO A 191 -59.83 -2.50 -73.13
CA PRO A 191 -59.82 -1.86 -71.82
C PRO A 191 -58.40 -1.62 -71.30
N PHE A 192 -58.25 -0.61 -70.45
CA PHE A 192 -56.98 -0.20 -69.88
C PHE A 192 -56.33 -1.35 -69.10
N GLU A 193 -57.13 -2.06 -68.32
CA GLU A 193 -56.76 -3.16 -67.45
C GLU A 193 -56.20 -4.34 -68.25
N SER A 194 -56.77 -4.63 -69.43
CA SER A 194 -56.25 -5.64 -70.36
C SER A 194 -54.93 -5.23 -71.04
N ARG A 195 -54.58 -3.94 -71.05
CA ARG A 195 -53.33 -3.43 -71.63
C ARG A 195 -52.17 -3.43 -70.64
N PHE A 196 -52.43 -3.05 -69.39
CA PHE A 196 -51.39 -2.83 -68.39
C PHE A 196 -51.40 -3.86 -67.25
N GLY A 197 -52.46 -4.66 -67.11
CA GLY A 197 -52.66 -5.54 -65.95
C GLY A 197 -51.51 -6.52 -65.72
N GLU A 198 -51.02 -7.18 -66.77
CA GLU A 198 -49.91 -8.14 -66.67
C GLU A 198 -48.60 -7.46 -66.25
N LEU A 199 -48.26 -6.31 -66.86
CA LEU A 199 -47.08 -5.52 -66.51
C LEU A 199 -47.13 -5.04 -65.05
N LEU A 200 -48.29 -4.59 -64.59
CA LEU A 200 -48.48 -4.17 -63.19
C LEU A 200 -48.37 -5.35 -62.20
N VAL A 201 -48.70 -6.57 -62.63
CA VAL A 201 -48.49 -7.78 -61.81
C VAL A 201 -47.00 -8.14 -61.74
N GLN A 202 -46.29 -8.08 -62.87
CA GLN A 202 -44.83 -8.34 -62.93
C GLN A 202 -44.06 -7.35 -62.04
N MET A 203 -44.30 -6.05 -62.22
CA MET A 203 -43.67 -4.99 -61.42
C MET A 203 -43.92 -5.17 -59.92
N ARG A 204 -45.15 -5.55 -59.53
CA ARG A 204 -45.48 -5.90 -58.13
C ARG A 204 -44.74 -7.13 -57.63
N GLY A 205 -44.49 -8.12 -58.47
CA GLY A 205 -43.67 -9.29 -58.14
C GLY A 205 -42.23 -8.90 -57.84
N HIS A 206 -41.60 -8.09 -58.71
CA HIS A 206 -40.22 -7.66 -58.49
C HIS A 206 -40.08 -6.78 -57.24
N ARG A 207 -41.04 -5.89 -57.04
CA ARG A 207 -41.16 -5.06 -55.84
C ARG A 207 -41.30 -5.91 -54.57
N ARG A 208 -42.18 -6.91 -54.58
CA ARG A 208 -42.39 -7.80 -53.43
C ARG A 208 -41.12 -8.53 -53.05
N PHE A 209 -40.35 -9.00 -54.03
CA PHE A 209 -39.05 -9.60 -53.76
C PHE A 209 -38.12 -8.66 -53.00
N ILE A 210 -38.00 -7.40 -53.45
CA ILE A 210 -37.20 -6.38 -52.74
C ILE A 210 -37.69 -6.17 -51.31
N PHE A 211 -39.00 -6.08 -51.11
CA PHE A 211 -39.60 -5.92 -49.78
C PHE A 211 -39.29 -7.12 -48.88
N GLU A 212 -39.44 -8.35 -49.38
CA GLU A 212 -39.09 -9.57 -48.64
C GLU A 212 -37.61 -9.60 -48.25
N GLN A 213 -36.72 -9.15 -49.13
CA GLN A 213 -35.29 -9.02 -48.80
C GLN A 213 -35.02 -7.99 -47.70
N LEU A 214 -35.73 -6.86 -47.69
CA LEU A 214 -35.63 -5.87 -46.62
C LEU A 214 -36.12 -6.43 -45.28
N VAL A 215 -37.23 -7.18 -45.27
CA VAL A 215 -37.74 -7.84 -44.06
C VAL A 215 -36.73 -8.85 -43.52
N LEU A 216 -36.15 -9.68 -44.39
CA LEU A 216 -35.12 -10.63 -44.00
C LEU A 216 -33.87 -9.94 -43.45
N TRP A 217 -33.49 -8.81 -44.06
CA TRP A 217 -32.37 -8.01 -43.60
C TRP A 217 -32.61 -7.43 -42.21
N HIS A 218 -33.76 -6.77 -41.98
CA HIS A 218 -34.14 -6.23 -40.67
C HIS A 218 -34.16 -7.33 -39.60
N ALA A 219 -34.75 -8.48 -39.91
CA ALA A 219 -34.79 -9.62 -38.99
C ALA A 219 -33.38 -10.15 -38.66
N SER A 220 -32.49 -10.23 -39.64
CA SER A 220 -31.09 -10.63 -39.44
C SER A 220 -30.34 -9.63 -38.57
N GLU A 221 -30.55 -8.33 -38.78
CA GLU A 221 -29.90 -7.28 -37.99
C GLU A 221 -30.37 -7.29 -36.54
N GLU A 222 -31.67 -7.45 -36.28
CA GLU A 222 -32.18 -7.59 -34.91
C GLU A 222 -31.58 -8.80 -34.19
N VAL A 223 -31.37 -9.92 -34.90
CA VAL A 223 -30.71 -11.11 -34.32
C VAL A 223 -29.27 -10.81 -33.95
N LYS A 224 -28.53 -10.09 -34.82
CA LYS A 224 -27.15 -9.66 -34.52
C LYS A 224 -27.08 -8.71 -33.34
N GLU A 225 -28.00 -7.73 -33.26
CA GLU A 225 -28.07 -6.81 -32.11
C GLU A 225 -28.38 -7.55 -30.81
N ARG A 226 -29.33 -8.49 -30.83
CA ARG A 226 -29.62 -9.34 -29.67
C ARG A 226 -28.41 -10.18 -29.25
N ALA A 227 -27.67 -10.73 -30.22
CA ALA A 227 -26.46 -11.50 -29.95
C ALA A 227 -25.34 -10.64 -29.34
N ARG A 228 -25.12 -9.42 -29.87
CA ARG A 228 -24.18 -8.43 -29.30
C ARG A 228 -24.57 -8.06 -27.88
N ALA A 229 -25.83 -7.69 -27.66
CA ALA A 229 -26.33 -7.34 -26.33
C ALA A 229 -26.23 -8.50 -25.33
N ALA A 230 -26.40 -9.75 -25.78
CA ALA A 230 -26.21 -10.93 -24.94
C ALA A 230 -24.72 -11.16 -24.58
N ALA A 231 -23.82 -10.93 -25.53
CA ALA A 231 -22.38 -11.00 -25.28
C ALA A 231 -21.93 -9.93 -24.28
N ASP A 232 -22.39 -8.69 -24.43
CA ASP A 232 -22.08 -7.58 -23.52
C ASP A 232 -22.55 -7.88 -22.09
N ARG A 233 -23.78 -8.40 -21.94
CA ARG A 233 -24.29 -8.83 -20.62
C ARG A 233 -23.45 -9.94 -19.99
N LYS A 234 -22.92 -10.86 -20.80
CA LYS A 234 -22.06 -11.93 -20.30
C LYS A 234 -20.74 -11.37 -19.79
N VAL A 235 -20.12 -10.44 -20.52
CA VAL A 235 -18.91 -9.74 -20.07
C VAL A 235 -19.19 -9.02 -18.75
N GLU A 236 -20.26 -8.24 -18.67
CA GLU A 236 -20.62 -7.50 -17.45
C GLU A 236 -20.90 -8.43 -16.27
N SER A 237 -21.49 -9.62 -16.49
CA SER A 237 -21.70 -10.60 -15.43
C SER A 237 -20.40 -11.16 -14.86
N VAL A 238 -19.41 -11.44 -15.72
CA VAL A 238 -18.09 -11.94 -15.31
C VAL A 238 -17.34 -10.85 -14.53
N GLU A 239 -17.32 -9.62 -15.02
CA GLU A 239 -16.68 -8.50 -14.32
C GLU A 239 -17.29 -8.26 -12.92
N ARG A 240 -18.61 -8.41 -12.78
CA ARG A 240 -19.28 -8.30 -11.48
C ARG A 240 -18.86 -9.42 -10.51
N GLU A 241 -18.68 -10.64 -11.02
CA GLU A 241 -18.19 -11.77 -10.22
C GLU A 241 -16.75 -11.54 -9.75
N ASP A 242 -15.87 -11.06 -10.63
CA ASP A 242 -14.47 -10.74 -10.30
C ASP A 242 -14.39 -9.63 -9.23
N VAL A 243 -15.15 -8.55 -9.39
CA VAL A 243 -15.23 -7.47 -8.40
C VAL A 243 -15.76 -7.97 -7.05
N ALA A 244 -16.73 -8.89 -7.05
CA ALA A 244 -17.23 -9.49 -5.82
C ALA A 244 -16.15 -10.34 -5.13
N LEU A 245 -15.38 -11.11 -5.89
CA LEU A 245 -14.27 -11.91 -5.38
C LEU A 245 -13.17 -11.03 -4.76
N GLU A 246 -12.75 -9.97 -5.46
CA GLU A 246 -11.76 -9.02 -4.94
C GLU A 246 -12.22 -8.36 -3.62
N ARG A 247 -13.51 -7.99 -3.54
CA ARG A 247 -14.08 -7.42 -2.31
C ARG A 247 -14.04 -8.41 -1.14
N ASP A 248 -14.34 -9.69 -1.39
CA ASP A 248 -14.28 -10.73 -0.36
C ASP A 248 -12.83 -10.96 0.11
N LEU A 249 -11.88 -11.04 -0.82
CA LEU A 249 -10.45 -11.17 -0.49
C LEU A 249 -9.95 -9.99 0.35
N ALA A 250 -10.28 -8.75 -0.04
CA ALA A 250 -9.92 -7.55 0.71
C ALA A 250 -10.59 -7.52 2.11
N ALA A 251 -11.80 -8.06 2.25
CA ALA A 251 -12.45 -8.18 3.55
C ALA A 251 -11.74 -9.19 4.46
N ARG A 252 -11.32 -10.34 3.92
CA ARG A 252 -10.53 -11.35 4.65
C ARG A 252 -9.17 -10.81 5.08
N GLU A 253 -8.46 -10.11 4.20
CA GLU A 253 -7.18 -9.48 4.50
C GLU A 253 -7.31 -8.46 5.65
N ARG A 254 -8.30 -7.58 5.59
CA ARG A 254 -8.59 -6.63 6.68
C ARG A 254 -8.86 -7.31 8.01
N LYS A 255 -9.50 -8.49 7.99
CA LYS A 255 -9.76 -9.28 9.21
C LYS A 255 -8.45 -9.82 9.79
N LEU A 256 -7.59 -10.41 8.96
CA LEU A 256 -6.28 -10.92 9.38
C LEU A 256 -5.39 -9.82 9.96
N ILE A 257 -5.35 -8.64 9.31
CA ILE A 257 -4.58 -7.48 9.81
C ILE A 257 -5.07 -7.04 11.20
N ARG A 258 -6.39 -7.08 11.45
CA ARG A 258 -6.94 -6.74 12.77
C ARG A 258 -6.54 -7.78 13.82
N GLU A 259 -6.70 -9.06 13.51
CA GLU A 259 -6.31 -10.16 14.40
C GLU A 259 -4.81 -10.11 14.75
N GLU A 260 -3.95 -9.84 13.77
CA GLU A 260 -2.50 -9.69 13.99
C GLU A 260 -2.18 -8.49 14.88
N ARG A 261 -2.84 -7.34 14.68
CA ARG A 261 -2.66 -6.15 15.53
C ARG A 261 -3.08 -6.42 16.97
N ASP A 262 -4.20 -7.10 17.17
CA ASP A 262 -4.71 -7.44 18.50
C ASP A 262 -3.74 -8.39 19.21
N LEU A 263 -3.25 -9.43 18.52
CA LEU A 263 -2.23 -10.35 19.04
C LEU A 263 -0.92 -9.63 19.39
N ASN A 264 -0.44 -8.73 18.52
CA ASN A 264 0.78 -7.96 18.78
C ASN A 264 0.60 -6.98 19.94
N SER A 265 -0.58 -6.38 20.10
CA SER A 265 -0.90 -5.53 21.24
C SER A 265 -0.87 -6.32 22.56
N GLN A 266 -1.50 -7.51 22.58
CA GLN A 266 -1.48 -8.41 23.73
C GLN A 266 -0.04 -8.83 24.10
N ARG A 267 0.74 -9.29 23.13
CA ARG A 267 2.17 -9.64 23.34
C ARG A 267 2.97 -8.44 23.86
N GLY A 268 2.77 -7.25 23.29
CA GLY A 268 3.43 -6.03 23.74
C GLY A 268 3.09 -5.66 25.20
N ALA A 269 1.84 -5.85 25.60
CA ALA A 269 1.39 -5.63 26.97
C ALA A 269 2.00 -6.64 27.95
N GLU A 270 2.06 -7.91 27.58
CA GLU A 270 2.70 -8.98 28.37
C GLU A 270 4.19 -8.74 28.56
N VAL A 271 4.92 -8.43 27.48
CA VAL A 271 6.35 -8.08 27.54
C VAL A 271 6.57 -6.86 28.44
N SER A 272 5.74 -5.84 28.30
CA SER A 272 5.81 -4.63 29.13
C SER A 272 5.57 -4.93 30.61
N LYS A 273 4.67 -5.87 30.93
CA LYS A 273 4.40 -6.32 32.30
C LYS A 273 5.61 -7.05 32.87
N CYS A 274 6.14 -8.04 32.15
CA CYS A 274 7.33 -8.80 32.54
C CYS A 274 8.54 -7.87 32.77
N LEU A 275 8.78 -6.91 31.87
CA LEU A 275 9.86 -5.93 32.04
C LEU A 275 9.71 -5.07 33.29
N ARG A 276 8.48 -4.73 33.70
CA ARG A 276 8.24 -3.99 34.95
C ARG A 276 8.55 -4.85 36.17
N GLU A 277 8.14 -6.12 36.16
CA GLU A 277 8.39 -7.08 37.24
C GLU A 277 9.90 -7.30 37.43
N VAL A 278 10.64 -7.60 36.35
CA VAL A 278 12.10 -7.78 36.40
C VAL A 278 12.81 -6.52 36.92
N ARG A 279 12.41 -5.32 36.47
CA ARG A 279 12.98 -4.06 36.97
C ARG A 279 12.69 -3.82 38.45
N GLN A 280 11.54 -4.26 38.94
CA GLN A 280 11.18 -4.14 40.34
C GLN A 280 12.03 -5.08 41.20
N GLU A 281 12.17 -6.34 40.79
CA GLU A 281 13.02 -7.32 41.47
C GLU A 281 14.47 -6.85 41.55
N MET A 282 15.03 -6.36 40.43
CA MET A 282 16.40 -5.81 40.41
C MET A 282 16.58 -4.66 41.41
N ARG A 283 15.59 -3.77 41.55
CA ARG A 283 15.66 -2.67 42.54
C ARG A 283 15.57 -3.18 43.98
N CYS A 284 14.75 -4.18 44.25
CA CYS A 284 14.67 -4.81 45.57
C CYS A 284 16.03 -5.42 45.94
N LEU A 285 16.62 -6.22 45.04
CA LEU A 285 17.94 -6.84 45.26
C LEU A 285 19.05 -5.80 45.50
N GLU A 286 19.05 -4.69 44.75
CA GLU A 286 20.02 -3.61 44.98
C GLU A 286 19.85 -2.93 46.35
N ASN A 287 18.62 -2.73 46.79
CA ASN A 287 18.34 -2.13 48.09
C ASN A 287 18.72 -3.06 49.24
N ASP A 288 18.41 -4.36 49.13
CA ASP A 288 18.80 -5.37 50.11
C ASP A 288 20.32 -5.42 50.25
N ARG A 289 21.05 -5.37 49.13
CA ARG A 289 22.52 -5.34 49.13
C ARG A 289 23.06 -4.09 49.83
N LYS A 290 22.44 -2.92 49.60
CA LYS A 290 22.83 -1.65 50.26
C LYS A 290 22.56 -1.71 51.76
N GLU A 291 21.43 -2.29 52.18
CA GLU A 291 21.07 -2.38 53.58
C GLU A 291 21.97 -3.35 54.34
N GLN A 292 22.27 -4.52 53.76
CA GLN A 292 23.25 -5.45 54.31
C GLN A 292 24.62 -4.79 54.49
N ALA A 293 25.07 -3.98 53.53
CA ALA A 293 26.33 -3.25 53.66
C ALA A 293 26.27 -2.23 54.82
N ARG A 294 25.15 -1.51 54.99
CA ARG A 294 24.96 -0.58 56.12
C ARG A 294 24.99 -1.28 57.46
N THR A 295 24.31 -2.42 57.60
CA THR A 295 24.31 -3.21 58.85
C THR A 295 25.72 -3.64 59.22
N ARG A 296 26.49 -4.19 58.26
CA ARG A 296 27.87 -4.62 58.50
C ARG A 296 28.79 -3.48 58.93
N ILE A 297 28.61 -2.30 58.34
CA ILE A 297 29.36 -1.10 58.75
C ILE A 297 28.95 -0.67 60.17
N ALA A 298 27.65 -0.68 60.50
CA ALA A 298 27.17 -0.31 61.83
C ALA A 298 27.67 -1.26 62.93
N GLU A 299 27.67 -2.57 62.67
CA GLU A 299 28.24 -3.58 63.59
C GLU A 299 29.75 -3.39 63.78
N TRP A 300 30.47 -2.99 62.74
CA TRP A 300 31.91 -2.73 62.80
C TRP A 300 32.26 -1.44 63.56
N VAL A 301 31.42 -0.41 63.48
CA VAL A 301 31.62 0.88 64.19
C VAL A 301 31.17 0.82 65.66
N ALA A 302 30.41 -0.20 66.06
CA ALA A 302 29.99 -0.34 67.45
C ALA A 302 31.22 -0.55 68.38
N PRO A 303 31.41 0.29 69.42
CA PRO A 303 32.59 0.20 70.28
C PRO A 303 32.57 -1.12 71.09
N PRO A 304 33.67 -1.90 71.11
CA PRO A 304 33.84 -3.00 72.06
C PRO A 304 33.79 -2.50 73.52
N ASN A 305 33.43 -3.38 74.46
CA ASN A 305 33.47 -3.12 75.92
C ASN A 305 34.92 -3.01 76.44
N PHE A 306 35.63 -1.96 76.05
CA PHE A 306 37.01 -1.71 76.50
C PHE A 306 37.12 -1.56 78.02
N ALA A 307 36.06 -1.10 78.70
CA ALA A 307 36.03 -0.99 80.15
C ALA A 307 36.10 -2.36 80.85
N ASP A 308 35.33 -3.34 80.37
CA ASP A 308 35.32 -4.70 80.94
C ASP A 308 36.66 -5.41 80.68
N SER A 309 37.23 -5.22 79.50
CA SER A 309 38.56 -5.77 79.17
C SER A 309 39.64 -5.14 80.04
N LEU A 310 39.66 -3.81 80.21
CA LEU A 310 40.64 -3.14 81.07
C LEU A 310 40.49 -3.56 82.54
N GLU A 311 39.27 -3.67 83.04
CA GLU A 311 39.01 -4.08 84.43
C GLU A 311 39.42 -5.55 84.66
N LYS A 312 39.21 -6.42 83.67
CA LYS A 312 39.71 -7.80 83.68
C LYS A 312 41.24 -7.86 83.67
N GLU A 313 41.92 -7.12 82.80
CA GLU A 313 43.38 -7.11 82.73
C GLU A 313 44.02 -6.51 84.00
N LEU A 314 43.40 -5.51 84.62
CA LEU A 314 43.84 -4.98 85.92
C LEU A 314 43.71 -6.00 87.06
N ARG A 315 42.71 -6.89 87.00
CA ARG A 315 42.57 -8.01 87.95
C ARG A 315 43.57 -9.14 87.71
N LEU A 316 44.04 -9.32 86.47
CA LEU A 316 45.04 -10.33 86.10
C LEU A 316 46.48 -9.89 86.41
N ARG A 317 46.71 -8.60 86.66
CA ARG A 317 48.05 -8.07 86.99
C ARG A 317 48.45 -8.47 88.42
N ASP A 318 49.54 -9.22 88.53
CA ASP A 318 50.12 -9.63 89.81
C ASP A 318 50.68 -8.42 90.61
N PRO A 319 50.33 -8.24 91.91
CA PRO A 319 50.75 -7.10 92.71
C PRO A 319 52.28 -6.87 92.73
N GLY A 320 52.69 -5.63 92.48
CA GLY A 320 54.10 -5.21 92.51
C GLY A 320 54.86 -5.38 91.18
N THR A 321 54.25 -5.99 90.16
CA THR A 321 54.83 -6.12 88.82
C THR A 321 54.53 -4.90 87.92
N ALA A 322 55.39 -4.65 86.93
CA ALA A 322 55.25 -3.61 85.90
C ALA A 322 55.27 -2.14 86.39
N MET A 323 55.51 -1.90 87.68
CA MET A 323 55.56 -0.55 88.27
C MET A 323 56.63 0.34 87.65
N ARG A 324 57.73 -0.26 87.17
CA ARG A 324 58.84 0.45 86.52
C ARG A 324 58.46 1.18 85.24
N LEU A 325 57.39 0.77 84.54
CA LEU A 325 56.95 1.45 83.32
C LEU A 325 56.53 2.90 83.59
N PHE A 326 56.00 3.17 84.78
CA PHE A 326 55.55 4.49 85.21
C PHE A 326 56.70 5.38 85.73
N GLU A 327 57.88 4.80 85.99
CA GLU A 327 59.09 5.50 86.48
C GLU A 327 60.03 5.93 85.33
N GLU A 328 59.84 5.41 84.12
CA GLU A 328 60.67 5.72 82.95
C GLU A 328 60.42 7.16 82.45
N LYS A 329 61.50 7.93 82.24
CA LYS A 329 61.41 9.34 81.78
C LYS A 329 60.63 9.51 80.48
N ALA A 330 60.74 8.55 79.57
CA ALA A 330 60.03 8.58 78.29
C ALA A 330 58.51 8.44 78.46
N TYR A 331 58.03 7.74 79.50
CA TYR A 331 56.60 7.58 79.79
C TYR A 331 56.02 8.91 80.27
N ASN A 332 56.78 9.63 81.10
CA ASN A 332 56.38 10.95 81.63
C ASN A 332 56.50 12.09 80.61
N GLN A 333 57.39 11.98 79.60
CA GLN A 333 57.55 13.01 78.55
C GLN A 333 56.51 12.91 77.42
N GLY A 334 55.90 11.74 77.20
CA GLY A 334 54.87 11.53 76.16
C GLY A 334 53.50 12.15 76.44
N VAL A 335 53.32 12.77 77.61
CA VAL A 335 52.03 13.36 78.05
C VAL A 335 51.90 14.85 77.69
N GLU A 336 52.99 15.56 77.36
CA GLU A 336 53.01 17.04 77.32
C GLU A 336 53.18 17.71 75.94
N GLY A 337 53.18 16.97 74.82
CA GLY A 337 53.41 17.58 73.48
C GLY A 337 52.14 17.87 72.68
N ARG A 338 51.76 19.16 72.55
CA ARG A 338 50.75 19.68 71.58
C ARG A 338 51.42 20.58 70.53
N GLU A 339 50.68 20.83 69.43
CA GLU A 339 50.93 21.72 68.27
C GLU A 339 51.51 21.01 67.03
N ALA A 340 51.08 21.18 65.77
CA ALA A 340 50.03 21.99 65.14
C ALA A 340 49.85 21.59 63.65
N VAL A 341 48.62 21.80 63.13
CA VAL A 341 48.20 22.34 61.81
C VAL A 341 48.45 21.57 60.48
N ALA A 342 47.33 21.21 59.87
CA ALA A 342 47.11 20.62 58.54
C ALA A 342 47.31 21.59 57.36
N HIS A 343 47.60 21.06 56.16
CA HIS A 343 47.21 21.64 54.85
C HIS A 343 46.84 20.53 53.83
N SER A 344 45.69 20.75 53.20
CA SER A 344 44.97 19.91 52.22
C SER A 344 45.65 19.83 50.84
N ARG A 345 45.41 18.73 50.08
CA ARG A 345 44.84 18.78 48.71
C ARG A 345 44.42 17.42 48.14
N LYS A 346 43.31 17.48 47.40
CA LYS A 346 42.49 16.43 46.74
C LYS A 346 43.19 15.81 45.51
N PHE A 347 42.76 14.61 45.05
CA PHE A 347 42.13 14.40 43.73
C PHE A 347 41.50 12.98 43.55
N PHE A 348 40.45 12.96 42.70
CA PHE A 348 39.51 11.91 42.26
C PHE A 348 40.17 10.70 41.52
N GLY A 349 39.53 9.56 41.20
CA GLY A 349 38.11 9.26 40.93
C GLY A 349 37.82 7.77 40.63
N SER A 350 36.67 7.54 39.99
CA SER A 350 35.71 6.44 40.14
C SER A 350 35.88 5.19 39.26
N ASN A 351 35.38 4.07 39.82
CA ASN A 351 35.11 2.74 39.24
C ASN A 351 36.24 1.71 39.35
N THR A 352 36.49 1.19 40.56
CA THR A 352 36.65 -0.24 40.95
C THR A 352 37.06 -0.29 42.44
N ILE A 353 36.43 -1.11 43.28
CA ILE A 353 36.80 -1.23 44.72
C ILE A 353 37.86 -2.32 44.88
N TRP A 354 39.10 -1.90 45.11
CA TRP A 354 40.18 -2.72 45.66
C TRP A 354 40.37 -2.30 47.12
N ILE A 355 40.28 -3.24 48.06
CA ILE A 355 40.56 -2.96 49.48
C ILE A 355 42.08 -2.96 49.65
N GLN A 356 42.68 -1.78 49.52
CA GLN A 356 44.07 -1.49 49.86
C GLN A 356 44.13 -0.16 50.64
N ASP A 357 44.61 -0.27 51.88
CA ASP A 357 45.40 0.67 52.70
C ASP A 357 44.93 2.11 52.99
N LEU A 358 44.01 2.72 52.25
CA LEU A 358 43.54 4.10 52.51
C LEU A 358 42.17 4.17 53.21
N ILE A 359 41.42 3.07 53.26
CA ILE A 359 40.13 3.00 53.97
C ILE A 359 40.34 3.05 55.49
N LEU A 360 41.39 2.40 56.01
CA LEU A 360 41.73 2.49 57.43
C LEU A 360 42.05 3.94 57.81
N LEU A 361 42.81 4.66 56.99
CA LEU A 361 43.21 6.05 57.25
C LEU A 361 42.01 7.01 57.24
N ASP A 362 41.12 6.89 56.27
CA ASP A 362 39.93 7.77 56.18
C ASP A 362 38.88 7.44 57.25
N ILE A 363 38.74 6.17 57.62
CA ILE A 363 37.86 5.77 58.73
C ILE A 363 38.45 6.19 60.08
N LEU A 364 39.75 5.97 60.32
CA LEU A 364 40.41 6.43 61.55
C LEU A 364 40.32 7.96 61.67
N ARG A 365 40.48 8.72 60.58
CA ARG A 365 40.27 10.18 60.58
C ARG A 365 38.84 10.61 60.91
N LEU A 366 37.82 9.85 60.49
CA LEU A 366 36.42 10.16 60.76
C LEU A 366 35.95 9.70 62.14
N CYS A 367 36.56 8.64 62.68
CA CYS A 367 36.11 7.96 63.89
C CYS A 367 36.97 8.25 65.13
N LEU A 368 38.21 8.71 65.00
CA LEU A 368 39.07 9.00 66.15
C LEU A 368 38.74 10.38 66.74
N PRO A 369 38.32 10.48 68.01
CA PRO A 369 38.18 11.77 68.70
C PRO A 369 39.53 12.47 68.87
N GLU A 370 39.52 13.78 69.11
CA GLU A 370 40.74 14.62 69.12
C GLU A 370 41.85 14.09 70.06
N ASP A 371 41.55 13.34 71.12
CA ASP A 371 42.55 12.86 72.10
C ASP A 371 42.84 11.34 72.06
N ALA A 372 42.51 10.66 70.95
CA ALA A 372 42.55 9.20 70.86
C ALA A 372 43.97 8.61 71.06
N ILE A 373 44.04 7.50 71.79
CA ILE A 373 45.25 6.67 71.95
C ILE A 373 45.02 5.37 71.18
N LEU A 374 45.86 5.11 70.18
CA LEU A 374 45.85 3.88 69.40
C LEU A 374 46.94 2.94 69.91
N VAL A 375 46.54 1.78 70.44
CA VAL A 375 47.46 0.72 70.87
C VAL A 375 47.43 -0.40 69.83
N LEU A 376 48.57 -0.73 69.26
CA LEU A 376 48.74 -1.83 68.31
C LEU A 376 49.73 -2.83 68.89
N ASP A 377 49.24 -4.04 69.17
CA ASP A 377 50.03 -5.16 69.67
C ASP A 377 50.38 -6.14 68.55
N GLY A 378 51.51 -6.85 68.70
CA GLY A 378 51.95 -7.87 67.76
C GLY A 378 52.30 -7.34 66.36
N ILE A 379 52.89 -6.15 66.25
CA ILE A 379 53.24 -5.57 64.93
C ILE A 379 54.17 -6.50 64.15
N ASP A 380 55.03 -7.26 64.82
CA ASP A 380 55.89 -8.25 64.18
C ASP A 380 55.14 -9.41 63.51
N GLU A 381 53.86 -9.63 63.83
CA GLU A 381 53.01 -10.66 63.22
C GLU A 381 52.30 -10.18 61.94
N CYS A 382 52.45 -8.90 61.56
CA CYS A 382 51.91 -8.42 60.31
C CYS A 382 52.70 -9.00 59.11
N SER A 383 51.99 -9.32 58.02
CA SER A 383 52.59 -9.90 56.83
C SER A 383 53.49 -8.91 56.06
N ASP A 384 53.27 -7.61 56.25
CA ASP A 384 54.04 -6.53 55.62
C ASP A 384 54.29 -5.38 56.62
N ASN A 385 55.28 -5.59 57.48
CA ASN A 385 55.61 -4.69 58.57
C ASN A 385 56.08 -3.32 58.06
N ASP A 386 56.84 -3.28 56.96
CA ASP A 386 57.43 -2.04 56.47
C ASP A 386 56.35 -1.10 55.92
N PHE A 387 55.41 -1.63 55.14
CA PHE A 387 54.27 -0.88 54.63
C PHE A 387 53.35 -0.37 55.76
N LEU A 388 53.09 -1.23 56.76
CA LEU A 388 52.29 -0.84 57.92
C LEU A 388 52.94 0.32 58.69
N ILE A 389 54.25 0.25 58.95
CA ILE A 389 54.97 1.32 59.66
C ILE A 389 55.00 2.61 58.83
N GLU A 390 55.23 2.55 57.52
CA GLU A 390 55.16 3.73 56.65
C GLU A 390 53.80 4.41 56.72
N SER A 391 52.72 3.60 56.70
CA SER A 391 51.35 4.08 56.80
C SER A 391 51.04 4.71 58.17
N LEU A 392 51.51 4.10 59.27
CA LEU A 392 51.32 4.62 60.63
C LEU A 392 52.11 5.91 60.87
N VAL A 393 53.34 6.00 60.37
CA VAL A 393 54.12 7.24 60.37
C VAL A 393 53.41 8.31 59.54
N GLY A 394 52.89 7.96 58.36
CA GLY A 394 52.05 8.85 57.57
C GLY A 394 50.84 9.35 58.35
N LEU A 395 50.18 8.48 59.11
CA LEU A 395 49.04 8.84 59.95
C LEU A 395 49.44 9.81 61.08
N SER A 396 50.57 9.59 61.75
CA SER A 396 51.04 10.46 62.84
C SER A 396 51.31 11.89 62.37
N HIS A 397 51.83 12.05 61.15
CA HIS A 397 52.06 13.38 60.56
C HIS A 397 50.76 14.08 60.19
N ASN A 398 49.74 13.31 59.81
CA ASN A 398 48.47 13.84 59.32
C ASN A 398 47.44 14.08 60.44
N VAL A 399 47.58 13.41 61.58
CA VAL A 399 46.69 13.53 62.74
C VAL A 399 47.54 13.85 63.97
N PRO A 400 47.88 15.13 64.21
CA PRO A 400 48.86 15.53 65.22
C PRO A 400 48.44 15.18 66.65
N SER A 401 47.15 14.95 66.88
CA SER A 401 46.58 14.68 68.19
C SER A 401 46.50 13.18 68.53
N LEU A 402 46.79 12.31 67.54
CA LEU A 402 46.80 10.87 67.72
C LEU A 402 48.07 10.43 68.47
N ARG A 403 47.90 9.80 69.64
CA ARG A 403 48.99 9.14 70.35
C ARG A 403 48.97 7.66 70.01
N MET A 404 50.14 7.09 69.71
CA MET A 404 50.26 5.67 69.33
C MET A 404 51.20 4.93 70.27
N MET A 405 50.78 3.76 70.73
CA MET A 405 51.64 2.79 71.41
C MET A 405 51.77 1.55 70.53
N LEU A 406 53.00 1.24 70.13
CA LEU A 406 53.33 0.18 69.20
C LEU A 406 54.10 -0.91 69.96
N LEU A 407 53.49 -2.09 70.12
CA LEU A 407 54.10 -3.23 70.79
C LEU A 407 54.52 -4.26 69.75
N SER A 408 55.77 -4.72 69.87
CA SER A 408 56.41 -5.59 68.89
C SER A 408 57.58 -6.32 69.53
N ARG A 409 57.91 -7.51 69.03
CA ARG A 409 59.22 -8.13 69.29
C ARG A 409 60.35 -7.30 68.65
N ILE A 410 61.59 -7.48 69.12
CA ILE A 410 62.79 -6.69 68.76
C ILE A 410 63.17 -6.76 67.25
N ASN A 411 62.45 -7.56 66.47
CA ASN A 411 62.82 -8.00 65.12
C ASN A 411 62.30 -7.09 63.99
N VAL A 412 61.57 -6.02 64.29
CA VAL A 412 61.06 -5.09 63.26
C VAL A 412 62.04 -3.93 63.06
N ALA A 413 62.82 -4.00 61.98
CA ALA A 413 63.85 -3.00 61.66
C ALA A 413 63.25 -1.60 61.38
N ALA A 414 62.12 -1.54 60.67
CA ALA A 414 61.42 -0.29 60.35
C ALA A 414 61.00 0.51 61.60
N LEU A 415 60.59 -0.16 62.68
CA LEU A 415 60.24 0.52 63.94
C LEU A 415 61.46 1.22 64.57
N LYS A 416 62.62 0.57 64.52
CA LYS A 416 63.87 1.13 65.07
C LYS A 416 64.38 2.33 64.25
N SER A 417 64.15 2.33 62.94
CA SER A 417 64.58 3.44 62.07
C SER A 417 63.61 4.63 62.10
N SER A 418 62.31 4.37 62.28
CA SER A 418 61.27 5.40 62.12
C SER A 418 60.88 6.10 63.43
N VAL A 419 61.22 5.54 64.59
CA VAL A 419 60.91 6.11 65.91
C VAL A 419 62.17 6.62 66.60
N ARG A 420 62.10 7.82 67.20
CA ARG A 420 63.24 8.39 67.96
C ARG A 420 63.58 7.48 69.14
N ALA A 421 64.89 7.29 69.40
CA ALA A 421 65.38 6.43 70.48
C ALA A 421 64.76 6.74 71.87
N ASN A 422 64.42 8.01 72.12
CA ASN A 422 63.85 8.48 73.38
C ASN A 422 62.38 8.08 73.58
N HIS A 423 61.71 7.55 72.56
CA HIS A 423 60.33 7.06 72.60
C HIS A 423 60.24 5.54 72.46
N ILE A 424 61.38 4.84 72.49
CA ILE A 424 61.43 3.38 72.39
C ILE A 424 61.64 2.81 73.80
N PHE A 425 60.65 2.03 74.25
CA PHE A 425 60.75 1.29 75.50
C PHE A 425 61.20 -0.14 75.20
N VAL A 426 62.45 -0.45 75.53
CA VAL A 426 62.95 -1.83 75.42
C VAL A 426 62.73 -2.53 76.76
N ALA A 427 61.89 -3.57 76.75
CA ALA A 427 61.76 -4.52 77.85
C ALA A 427 62.98 -5.44 77.92
N ALA A 428 64.15 -4.87 78.23
CA ALA A 428 65.40 -5.61 78.29
C ALA A 428 65.35 -6.69 79.37
N LYS A 429 65.92 -7.85 79.09
CA LYS A 429 65.89 -9.05 79.94
C LYS A 429 66.26 -8.76 81.40
N ASN A 430 67.37 -8.04 81.62
CA ASN A 430 67.82 -7.62 82.95
C ASN A 430 66.82 -6.73 83.70
N LYS A 431 65.98 -5.97 83.00
CA LYS A 431 64.94 -5.13 83.60
C LYS A 431 63.67 -5.93 83.90
N VAL A 432 63.34 -6.94 83.09
CA VAL A 432 62.16 -7.80 83.25
C VAL A 432 62.39 -8.87 84.33
N SER A 433 63.63 -9.32 84.52
CA SER A 433 63.99 -10.35 85.52
C SER A 433 63.51 -10.02 86.94
N ARG A 434 63.51 -8.74 87.34
CA ARG A 434 62.98 -8.35 88.65
C ARG A 434 61.47 -8.60 88.76
N ASP A 435 60.72 -8.28 87.70
CA ASP A 435 59.27 -8.48 87.65
C ASP A 435 58.95 -9.98 87.62
N ILE A 436 59.70 -10.79 86.84
CA ILE A 436 59.55 -12.25 86.78
C ILE A 436 59.88 -12.88 88.13
N HIS A 437 60.96 -12.45 88.77
CA HIS A 437 61.32 -12.92 90.11
C HIS A 437 60.20 -12.64 91.11
N GLN A 438 59.67 -11.41 91.12
CA GLN A 438 58.58 -11.05 92.02
C GLN A 438 57.31 -11.87 91.75
N PHE A 439 56.97 -12.08 90.47
CA PHE A 439 55.86 -12.93 90.08
C PHE A 439 56.05 -14.38 90.54
N CYS A 440 57.22 -14.99 90.27
CA CYS A 440 57.53 -16.35 90.73
C CYS A 440 57.46 -16.46 92.25
N LEU A 441 57.94 -15.44 92.99
CA LEU A 441 57.88 -15.42 94.44
C LEU A 441 56.42 -15.45 94.92
N ASN A 442 55.56 -14.58 94.36
CA ASN A 442 54.14 -14.52 94.71
C ASN A 442 53.43 -15.84 94.38
N GLN A 443 53.65 -16.40 93.17
CA GLN A 443 53.06 -17.67 92.76
C GLN A 443 53.50 -18.86 93.64
N ILE A 444 54.78 -18.91 94.04
CA ILE A 444 55.27 -19.94 94.96
C ILE A 444 54.59 -19.79 96.34
N GLN A 445 54.43 -18.56 96.82
CA GLN A 445 53.74 -18.29 98.09
C GLN A 445 52.28 -18.76 98.02
N ASP A 446 51.56 -18.42 96.96
CA ASP A 446 50.19 -18.88 96.74
C ASP A 446 50.10 -20.42 96.72
N MET A 447 51.03 -21.09 96.03
CA MET A 447 51.10 -22.57 96.00
C MET A 447 51.39 -23.19 97.37
N PHE A 448 52.09 -22.50 98.27
CA PHE A 448 52.25 -22.93 99.66
C PHE A 448 50.98 -22.73 100.48
N GLU A 449 50.29 -21.60 100.32
CA GLU A 449 49.00 -21.34 100.98
C GLU A 449 47.94 -22.36 100.56
N GLU A 450 48.01 -22.86 99.33
CA GLU A 450 47.11 -23.89 98.78
C GLU A 450 47.56 -25.34 99.04
N GLU A 451 48.62 -25.57 99.84
CA GLU A 451 49.19 -26.91 100.16
C GLU A 451 49.66 -27.73 98.93
N LEU A 452 49.91 -27.08 97.79
CA LEU A 452 50.34 -27.75 96.55
C LEU A 452 51.83 -28.13 96.56
N LEU A 453 52.61 -27.58 97.50
CA LEU A 453 54.02 -27.88 97.69
C LEU A 453 54.25 -28.48 99.09
N PRO A 454 55.16 -29.48 99.23
CA PRO A 454 55.39 -30.13 100.52
C PRO A 454 55.94 -29.16 101.57
N GLU A 455 55.47 -29.28 102.82
CA GLU A 455 55.86 -28.41 103.94
C GLU A 455 57.38 -28.38 104.20
N SER A 456 58.12 -29.40 103.76
CA SER A 456 59.58 -29.43 103.85
C SER A 456 60.28 -28.28 103.10
N CYS A 457 59.57 -27.60 102.20
CA CYS A 457 60.08 -26.45 101.44
C CYS A 457 59.63 -25.09 102.02
N LEU A 458 58.81 -25.07 103.10
CA LEU A 458 58.37 -23.82 103.74
C LEU A 458 59.58 -23.08 104.34
N GLY A 459 59.80 -21.84 103.90
CA GLY A 459 60.81 -20.93 104.45
C GLY A 459 62.01 -20.63 103.54
N ASP A 460 62.11 -21.27 102.36
CA ASP A 460 63.24 -21.10 101.42
C ASP A 460 62.74 -20.73 100.00
N THR A 461 61.83 -19.75 99.88
CA THR A 461 61.15 -19.38 98.61
C THR A 461 62.05 -18.63 97.62
N GLU A 462 62.98 -17.83 98.14
CA GLU A 462 63.90 -16.98 97.35
C GLU A 462 64.76 -17.79 96.37
N PRO A 463 65.47 -18.87 96.78
CA PRO A 463 66.27 -19.67 95.83
C PRO A 463 65.45 -20.37 94.73
N PHE A 464 64.17 -20.66 94.98
CA PHE A 464 63.28 -21.23 93.95
C PHE A 464 62.82 -20.15 92.96
N ALA A 465 62.43 -18.97 93.45
CA ALA A 465 62.09 -17.83 92.61
C ALA A 465 63.28 -17.41 91.73
N ASP A 466 64.50 -17.42 92.27
CA ASP A 466 65.74 -17.20 91.52
C ASP A 466 65.94 -18.23 90.40
N LYS A 467 65.81 -19.52 90.69
CA LYS A 467 65.96 -20.58 89.69
C LYS A 467 64.90 -20.52 88.60
N LEU A 468 63.65 -20.25 88.97
CA LEU A 468 62.55 -20.09 88.01
C LEU A 468 62.75 -18.83 87.17
N CYS A 469 63.18 -17.72 87.76
CA CYS A 469 63.51 -16.50 87.04
C CYS A 469 64.65 -16.71 86.04
N ILE A 470 65.67 -17.50 86.41
CA ILE A 470 66.76 -17.89 85.49
C ILE A 470 66.20 -18.77 84.37
N GLY A 471 65.39 -19.78 84.69
CA GLY A 471 64.81 -20.71 83.72
C GLY A 471 63.80 -20.07 82.75
N ALA A 472 63.08 -19.05 83.22
CA ALA A 472 62.12 -18.27 82.43
C ALA A 472 62.78 -17.46 81.31
N ASP A 473 64.10 -17.26 81.38
CA ASP A 473 64.92 -16.63 80.34
C ASP A 473 64.43 -15.25 79.87
N GLY A 474 63.74 -14.51 80.75
CA GLY A 474 63.19 -13.19 80.44
C GLY A 474 61.78 -13.20 79.83
N MET A 475 61.08 -14.34 79.88
CA MET A 475 59.68 -14.49 79.46
C MET A 475 58.79 -14.85 80.64
N PHE A 476 57.61 -14.25 80.74
CA PHE A 476 56.51 -14.79 81.54
C PHE A 476 55.87 -15.90 80.68
N LEU A 477 56.04 -17.16 81.08
CA LEU A 477 55.47 -18.33 80.39
C LEU A 477 54.25 -18.85 81.14
#